data_AF-A0A8T6DER2-F1
#
_entry.id   AF-A0A8T6DER2-F1
#
_cell.length_a   1.000
_cell.length_b   1.000
_cell.length_c   1.000
_cell.angle_alpha   90.00
_cell.angle_beta   90.00
_cell.angle_gamma   90.00
#
_symmetry.space_group_name_H-M   'P 1'
#
loop_
_entity.id
_entity.type
_entity.pdbx_description
1 polymer ?
#
loop_
_entity_poly.entity_id
_entity_poly.type
_entity_poly.pdbx_seq_one_letter_code
_entity_poly.pdbx_strand_id
1 'polypeptide(L)'
;MTFAPSADTHIYGFGYSLVEVHERSIGMDLRIWILATPVDGDFIDMSLACQVRELRSPKRWFMGLKFLPTKARAPLLNRFMSAQQAEDVLQDVEIWGRKKFVSHPRLCRSDGEVRAFRAYCEQFYPENGT
;
A
#
# COMPACT_ATOMS: atom_id res chain seq x y z
N MET A 1 -21.11 -17.85 -1.54
CA MET A 1 -20.68 -16.75 -2.43
C MET A 1 -19.54 -16.03 -1.72
N THR A 2 -18.30 -16.38 -2.04
CA THR A 2 -17.11 -15.88 -1.33
C THR A 2 -16.74 -14.55 -1.96
N PHE A 3 -17.02 -13.44 -1.27
CA PHE A 3 -16.61 -12.12 -1.73
C PHE A 3 -15.12 -11.96 -1.41
N ALA A 4 -14.28 -11.87 -2.44
CA ALA A 4 -12.87 -11.53 -2.27
C ALA A 4 -12.73 -10.05 -1.86
N PRO A 5 -11.69 -9.68 -1.11
CA PRO A 5 -11.33 -8.27 -0.93
C PRO A 5 -11.13 -7.62 -2.30
N SER A 6 -11.66 -6.42 -2.49
CA SER A 6 -11.29 -5.56 -3.61
C SER A 6 -10.32 -4.49 -3.13
N ALA A 7 -9.35 -4.16 -3.96
CA ALA A 7 -8.40 -3.09 -3.72
C ALA A 7 -8.32 -2.21 -4.95
N ASP A 8 -8.56 -0.92 -4.77
CA ASP A 8 -8.45 0.11 -5.79
C ASP A 8 -7.18 0.93 -5.50
N THR A 9 -6.22 0.88 -6.42
CA THR A 9 -4.93 1.57 -6.27
C THR A 9 -4.90 2.81 -7.13
N HIS A 10 -4.71 3.97 -6.49
CA HIS A 10 -4.57 5.27 -7.12
C HIS A 10 -3.12 5.73 -7.00
N ILE A 11 -2.45 5.91 -8.13
CA ILE A 11 -1.06 6.39 -8.20
C ILE A 11 -1.08 7.79 -8.80
N TYR A 12 -0.53 8.76 -8.06
CA TYR A 12 -0.40 10.15 -8.49
C TYR A 12 1.08 10.52 -8.51
N GLY A 13 1.68 10.49 -9.71
CA GLY A 13 3.12 10.67 -9.83
C GLY A 13 3.91 9.49 -9.27
N PHE A 14 5.14 9.74 -8.83
CA PHE A 14 6.03 8.70 -8.27
C PHE A 14 5.90 8.50 -6.77
N GLY A 15 5.58 9.57 -6.04
CA GLY A 15 5.72 9.61 -4.60
C GLY A 15 4.42 9.51 -3.82
N TYR A 16 3.27 9.38 -4.48
CA TYR A 16 1.97 9.27 -3.83
C TYR A 16 1.19 8.08 -4.37
N SER A 17 0.95 7.10 -3.51
CA SER A 17 0.03 5.99 -3.76
C SER A 17 -1.01 5.94 -2.66
N LEU A 18 -2.28 5.86 -3.06
CA LEU A 18 -3.43 5.62 -2.18
C LEU A 18 -4.08 4.30 -2.61
N VAL A 19 -4.18 3.37 -1.66
CA VAL A 19 -4.91 2.11 -1.84
C VAL A 19 -6.18 2.16 -1.00
N GLU A 20 -7.33 2.01 -1.64
CA GLU A 20 -8.61 1.81 -0.97
C GLU A 20 -8.93 0.30 -0.98
N VAL A 21 -8.98 -0.30 0.20
CA VAL A 21 -9.31 -1.73 0.37
C VAL A 21 -10.72 -1.83 0.92
N HIS A 22 -11.55 -2.60 0.22
CA HIS A 22 -12.93 -2.86 0.58
C HIS A 22 -13.12 -4.34 0.90
N GLU A 23 -13.16 -4.67 2.20
CA GLU A 23 -13.37 -6.04 2.66
C GLU A 23 -14.81 -6.23 3.18
N ARG A 24 -15.65 -6.77 2.30
CA ARG A 24 -17.09 -6.93 2.54
C ARG A 24 -17.44 -8.05 3.53
N SER A 25 -16.56 -9.04 3.70
CA SER A 25 -16.78 -10.17 4.60
C SER A 25 -16.78 -9.73 6.06
N ILE A 26 -15.83 -8.87 6.44
CA ILE A 26 -15.70 -8.36 7.82
C ILE A 26 -16.24 -6.93 7.98
N GLY A 27 -16.64 -6.27 6.88
CA GLY A 27 -17.22 -4.92 6.89
C GLY A 27 -16.18 -3.85 7.22
N MET A 28 -14.95 -4.05 6.75
CA MET A 28 -13.83 -3.16 6.97
C MET A 28 -13.48 -2.46 5.65
N ASP A 29 -13.43 -1.14 5.70
CA ASP A 29 -12.86 -0.33 4.64
C ASP A 29 -11.60 0.32 5.19
N LEU A 30 -10.54 0.24 4.42
CA LEU A 30 -9.21 0.71 4.78
C LEU A 30 -8.66 1.59 3.67
N ARG A 31 -8.01 2.67 4.06
CA ARG A 31 -7.19 3.50 3.18
C ARG A 31 -5.75 3.41 3.62
N ILE A 32 -4.88 3.22 2.64
CA ILE A 32 -3.45 3.11 2.84
C ILE A 32 -2.78 4.16 1.97
N TRP A 33 -1.94 5.00 2.56
CA TRP A 33 -1.04 5.88 1.84
C TRP A 33 0.37 5.32 1.91
N ILE A 34 1.02 5.26 0.74
CA ILE A 34 2.43 4.94 0.60
C ILE A 34 3.05 6.15 -0.09
N LEU A 35 3.82 6.90 0.69
CA LEU A 35 4.42 8.16 0.25
C LEU A 35 5.93 7.98 0.16
N ALA A 36 6.46 7.94 -1.05
CA ALA A 36 7.88 7.72 -1.32
C ALA A 36 8.52 9.00 -1.84
N THR A 37 9.35 9.63 -1.03
CA THR A 37 10.03 10.88 -1.39
C THR A 37 11.51 10.58 -1.65
N PRO A 38 12.06 10.88 -2.84
CA PRO A 38 13.49 10.75 -3.05
C PRO A 38 14.24 11.73 -2.16
N VAL A 39 15.26 11.24 -1.46
CA VAL A 39 16.20 12.09 -0.71
C VAL A 39 17.31 12.53 -1.67
N ASP A 40 17.86 11.58 -2.42
CA ASP A 40 18.87 11.78 -3.46
C ASP A 40 18.77 10.66 -4.52
N GLY A 41 19.86 10.38 -5.25
CA GLY A 41 19.91 9.34 -6.28
C GLY A 41 19.93 7.90 -5.76
N ASP A 42 20.16 7.69 -4.47
CA ASP A 42 20.35 6.37 -3.85
C ASP A 42 19.33 6.08 -2.75
N PHE A 43 18.84 7.12 -2.05
CA PHE A 43 17.95 6.99 -0.90
C PHE A 43 16.55 7.54 -1.14
N ILE A 44 15.56 6.85 -0.57
CA ILE A 44 14.17 7.30 -0.49
C ILE A 44 13.71 7.29 0.97
N ASP A 45 12.92 8.29 1.34
CA ASP A 45 12.16 8.31 2.57
C ASP A 45 10.74 7.82 2.28
N MET A 46 10.33 6.77 2.99
CA MET A 46 9.01 6.15 2.81
C MET A 46 8.14 6.36 4.04
N SER A 47 7.08 7.13 3.88
CA SER A 47 6.07 7.34 4.90
C SER A 47 4.83 6.50 4.61
N LEU A 48 4.39 5.74 5.60
CA LEU A 48 3.18 4.93 5.54
C LEU A 48 2.14 5.52 6.46
N ALA A 49 0.92 5.67 5.96
CA ALA A 49 -0.22 6.05 6.77
C ALA A 49 -1.40 5.13 6.46
N CYS A 50 -2.22 4.88 7.47
CA CYS A 50 -3.37 3.99 7.35
C CYS A 50 -4.57 4.60 8.07
N GLN A 51 -5.75 4.48 7.46
CA GLN A 51 -7.02 4.89 8.02
C GLN A 51 -8.09 3.83 7.76
N VAL A 52 -8.60 3.27 8.83
CA VAL A 52 -9.73 2.36 8.88
C VAL A 52 -10.99 3.18 9.11
N ARG A 53 -12.02 2.93 8.30
CA ARG A 53 -13.34 3.53 8.50
C ARG A 53 -13.94 3.03 9.81
N GLU A 54 -14.63 3.91 10.53
CA GLU A 54 -15.32 3.57 11.78
C GLU A 54 -16.23 2.34 11.61
N LEU A 55 -15.99 1.30 12.43
CA LEU A 55 -16.79 0.08 12.44
C LEU A 55 -18.05 0.26 13.29
N ARG A 56 -19.09 0.84 12.69
CA ARG A 56 -20.40 1.05 13.35
C ARG A 56 -21.20 -0.24 13.54
N SER A 57 -21.06 -1.22 12.66
CA SER A 57 -21.80 -2.49 12.69
C SER A 57 -20.90 -3.68 12.30
N PRO A 58 -20.01 -4.16 13.19
CA PRO A 58 -19.13 -5.27 12.87
C PRO A 58 -19.94 -6.53 12.54
N LYS A 59 -19.73 -7.08 11.34
CA LYS A 59 -20.33 -8.37 10.94
C LYS A 59 -19.71 -9.49 11.78
N ARG A 60 -20.43 -9.82 12.86
CA ARG A 60 -20.43 -10.96 13.78
C ARG A 60 -19.13 -11.69 14.24
N TRP A 61 -17.97 -11.66 13.58
CA TRP A 61 -16.91 -12.65 13.84
C TRP A 61 -15.69 -12.21 14.68
N PHE A 62 -15.29 -10.92 14.74
CA PHE A 62 -14.23 -10.49 15.69
C PHE A 62 -14.75 -10.50 17.14
N MET A 63 -14.63 -11.65 17.81
CA MET A 63 -15.13 -11.90 19.16
C MET A 63 -14.50 -11.02 20.25
N GLY A 64 -13.38 -10.31 19.99
CA GLY A 64 -12.78 -9.39 20.97
C GLY A 64 -13.25 -7.93 20.83
N LEU A 65 -13.43 -7.43 19.60
CA LEU A 65 -13.73 -6.00 19.36
C LEU A 65 -15.15 -5.59 19.75
N LYS A 66 -16.10 -6.53 19.80
CA LYS A 66 -17.48 -6.24 20.24
C LYS A 66 -17.53 -5.70 21.67
N PHE A 67 -16.62 -6.14 22.53
CA PHE A 67 -16.55 -5.70 23.93
C PHE A 67 -15.87 -4.32 24.09
N LEU A 68 -15.15 -3.85 23.07
CA LEU A 68 -14.58 -2.51 23.06
C LEU A 68 -15.66 -1.46 22.74
N PRO A 69 -15.60 -0.26 23.37
CA PRO A 69 -16.41 0.88 22.98
C PRO A 69 -16.20 1.22 21.50
N THR A 70 -17.27 1.57 20.77
CA THR A 70 -17.20 1.88 19.32
C THR A 70 -16.11 2.89 18.97
N LYS A 71 -15.95 3.93 19.81
CA LYS A 71 -14.92 4.97 19.67
C LYS A 71 -13.48 4.45 19.77
N ALA A 72 -13.25 3.33 20.45
CA ALA A 72 -11.92 2.73 20.64
C ALA A 72 -11.57 1.68 19.56
N ARG A 73 -12.58 1.14 18.86
CA ARG A 73 -12.39 0.08 17.86
C ARG A 73 -11.54 0.53 16.67
N ALA A 74 -11.89 1.66 16.06
CA ALA A 74 -11.18 2.16 14.88
C ALA A 74 -9.74 2.61 15.19
N PRO A 75 -9.44 3.34 16.28
CA PRO A 75 -8.06 3.65 16.65
C PRO A 75 -7.20 2.41 16.94
N LEU A 76 -7.75 1.41 17.63
CA LEU A 76 -7.02 0.17 17.92
C LEU A 76 -6.72 -0.61 16.64
N LEU A 77 -7.71 -0.73 15.76
CA LEU A 77 -7.55 -1.41 14.49
C LEU A 77 -6.61 -0.64 13.56
N ASN A 78 -6.66 0.69 13.54
CA ASN A 78 -5.67 1.52 12.84
C ASN A 78 -4.26 1.22 13.31
N ARG A 79 -4.01 1.22 14.61
CA ARG A 79 -2.68 0.94 15.15
C ARG A 79 -2.19 -0.45 14.75
N PHE A 80 -3.07 -1.45 14.81
CA PHE A 80 -2.75 -2.81 14.38
C PHE A 80 -2.42 -2.86 12.87
N MET A 81 -3.27 -2.27 12.03
CA MET A 81 -3.08 -2.26 10.57
C MET A 81 -1.84 -1.47 10.15
N SER A 82 -1.56 -0.33 10.79
CA SER A 82 -0.32 0.43 10.57
C SER A 82 0.93 -0.37 10.92
N ALA A 83 0.90 -1.13 12.02
CA ALA A 83 2.03 -2.00 12.39
C ALA A 83 2.22 -3.13 11.38
N GLN A 84 1.14 -3.79 10.96
CA GLN A 84 1.21 -4.84 9.93
C GLN A 84 1.77 -4.29 8.61
N GLN A 85 1.30 -3.13 8.18
CA GLN A 85 1.77 -2.50 6.94
C GLN A 85 3.28 -2.17 7.01
N ALA A 86 3.77 -1.72 8.18
CA ALA A 86 5.19 -1.49 8.37
C ALA A 86 6.00 -2.79 8.23
N GLU A 87 5.53 -3.90 8.82
CA GLU A 87 6.16 -5.22 8.67
C GLU A 87 6.15 -5.71 7.21
N ASP A 88 5.05 -5.49 6.49
CA ASP A 88 4.95 -5.85 5.07
C ASP A 88 5.97 -5.07 4.22
N VAL A 89 6.13 -3.76 4.47
CA VAL A 89 7.13 -2.94 3.78
C VAL A 89 8.56 -3.32 4.17
N LEU A 90 8.81 -3.71 5.43
CA LEU A 90 10.14 -4.14 5.86
C LEU A 90 10.60 -5.41 5.12
N GLN A 91 9.68 -6.31 4.76
CA GLN A 91 10.00 -7.47 3.92
C GLN A 91 10.47 -7.03 2.52
N ASP A 92 9.80 -6.04 1.94
CA ASP A 92 10.18 -5.49 0.63
C ASP A 92 11.50 -4.72 0.68
N VAL A 93 11.80 -4.03 1.79
CA VAL A 93 13.08 -3.33 2.00
C VAL A 93 14.28 -4.28 1.88
N GLU A 94 14.17 -5.51 2.40
CA GLU A 94 15.25 -6.50 2.26
C GLU A 94 15.52 -6.85 0.79
N ILE A 95 14.46 -7.02 -0.01
CA ILE A 95 14.57 -7.30 -1.44
C ILE A 95 15.14 -6.07 -2.16
N TRP A 96 14.63 -4.88 -1.83
CA TRP A 96 15.03 -3.64 -2.48
C TRP A 96 16.47 -3.23 -2.20
N GLY A 97 16.98 -3.49 -0.99
CA GLY A 97 18.36 -3.19 -0.62
C GLY A 97 19.40 -4.12 -1.27
N ARG A 98 18.96 -5.27 -1.81
CA ARG A 98 19.85 -6.24 -2.46
C ARG A 98 19.69 -6.32 -3.98
N LYS A 99 18.57 -5.83 -4.52
CA LYS A 99 18.31 -5.86 -5.96
C LYS A 99 19.18 -4.85 -6.72
N LYS A 100 19.46 -5.16 -7.99
CA LYS A 100 20.07 -4.22 -8.94
C LYS A 100 19.05 -3.79 -9.98
N PHE A 101 19.12 -2.55 -10.40
CA PHE A 101 18.30 -2.08 -11.51
C PHE A 101 18.73 -2.77 -12.82
N VAL A 102 17.74 -3.26 -13.58
CA VAL A 102 17.94 -3.86 -14.90
C VAL A 102 17.07 -3.10 -15.89
N SER A 103 17.69 -2.44 -16.87
CA SER A 103 16.99 -1.62 -17.87
C SER A 103 16.05 -2.45 -18.75
N HIS A 104 16.44 -3.67 -19.11
CA HIS A 104 15.68 -4.59 -19.96
C HIS A 104 15.43 -5.93 -19.26
N PRO A 105 14.48 -6.01 -18.31
CA PRO A 105 14.20 -7.26 -17.61
C PRO A 105 13.62 -8.31 -18.57
N ARG A 106 13.95 -9.58 -18.31
CA ARG A 106 13.30 -10.72 -18.96
C ARG A 106 11.93 -10.89 -18.31
N LEU A 107 10.86 -10.79 -19.09
CA LEU A 107 9.48 -10.91 -18.62
C LEU A 107 8.88 -12.24 -19.07
N CYS A 108 7.99 -12.78 -18.24
CA CYS A 108 7.13 -13.92 -18.53
C CYS A 108 5.66 -13.49 -18.58
N ARG A 109 4.77 -14.40 -18.95
CA ARG A 109 3.34 -14.10 -19.15
C ARG A 109 2.62 -13.64 -17.88
N SER A 110 3.10 -14.05 -16.70
CA SER A 110 2.50 -13.65 -15.42
C SER A 110 3.03 -12.34 -14.88
N ASP A 111 4.08 -11.77 -15.49
CA ASP A 111 4.54 -10.44 -15.11
C ASP A 111 3.52 -9.39 -15.58
N GLY A 112 3.36 -8.35 -14.77
CA GLY A 112 2.53 -7.20 -15.14
C GLY A 112 3.17 -6.34 -16.23
N GLU A 113 2.55 -5.20 -16.49
CA GLU A 113 2.94 -4.24 -17.53
C GLU A 113 4.18 -3.40 -17.15
N VAL A 114 5.30 -4.05 -16.80
CA VAL A 114 6.53 -3.42 -16.28
C VAL A 114 7.09 -2.35 -17.24
N ARG A 115 7.09 -2.62 -18.54
CA ARG A 115 7.60 -1.68 -19.55
C ARG A 115 6.70 -0.45 -19.68
N ALA A 116 5.38 -0.65 -19.71
CA ALA A 116 4.43 0.46 -19.80
C ALA A 116 4.49 1.34 -18.54
N PHE A 117 4.62 0.73 -17.36
CA PHE A 117 4.81 1.47 -16.12
C PHE A 117 6.09 2.31 -16.14
N ARG A 118 7.21 1.76 -16.63
CA ARG A 118 8.47 2.52 -16.77
C ARG A 118 8.36 3.68 -17.77
N ALA A 119 7.69 3.48 -18.90
CA ALA A 119 7.44 4.56 -19.86
C ALA A 119 6.57 5.68 -19.27
N TYR A 120 5.56 5.32 -18.47
CA TYR A 120 4.80 6.30 -17.67
C TYR A 120 5.72 7.06 -16.71
N CYS A 121 6.62 6.36 -16.03
CA CYS A 121 7.57 6.94 -15.08
C CYS A 121 8.57 7.92 -15.72
N GLU A 122 9.02 7.67 -16.95
CA GLU A 122 10.01 8.51 -17.65
C GLU A 122 9.56 9.97 -17.79
N GLN A 123 8.24 10.25 -17.84
CA GLN A 123 7.72 11.61 -17.94
C GLN A 123 8.14 12.54 -16.78
N PHE A 124 8.48 11.97 -15.61
CA PHE A 124 8.88 12.71 -14.43
C PHE A 124 10.39 13.03 -14.40
N TYR A 125 11.13 12.52 -15.38
CA TYR A 125 12.55 12.77 -15.58
C TYR A 125 12.80 13.33 -16.99
N PRO A 126 12.20 14.49 -17.35
CA PRO A 126 12.40 15.07 -18.67
C PRO A 126 13.85 15.53 -18.80
N GLU A 127 14.64 14.71 -19.50
CA GLU A 127 16.07 14.88 -19.77
C GLU A 127 16.93 14.84 -18.49
N ASN A 128 18.10 14.18 -18.55
CA ASN A 128 19.13 14.41 -17.55
C ASN A 128 19.36 15.91 -17.51
N GLY A 129 18.88 16.61 -16.48
CA GLY A 129 19.12 18.05 -16.33
C GLY A 129 20.62 18.28 -16.47
N THR A 130 21.02 18.84 -17.60
CA THR A 130 22.37 19.35 -17.85
C THR A 130 22.71 20.43 -16.84
#